data_AF-A0A960BGN3-F1
#
_entry.id   AF-A0A960BGN3-F1
#
_cell.length_a   1.000
_cell.length_b   1.000
_cell.length_c   1.000
_cell.angle_alpha   90.00
_cell.angle_beta   90.00
_cell.angle_gamma   90.00
#
_symmetry.space_group_name_H-M   'P 1'
#
loop_
_entity.id
_entity.type
_entity.pdbx_description
1 polymer ?
#
loop_
_entity_poly.entity_id
_entity_poly.type
_entity_poly.pdbx_seq_one_letter_code
_entity_poly.pdbx_strand_id
1 'polypeptide(L)'
;NYDGDVQSDTVAQGFGSLGLMTSVLMTPDGKTVEAEAAHGTVTRHYRQHQQGNPTSTNPIASIFAWTRGLAHRGKMDGTPGVTAFADALETVCVQTVESGKMTKDLALLVGADQDYLTTQDFLAAIDENLQRKMSAAT
;
A
#
# COMPACT_ATOMS: atom_id res chain seq x y z
N ASN A 1 -16.12 -15.60 -8.77
CA ASN A 1 -14.68 -15.71 -9.11
C ASN A 1 -14.41 -14.77 -10.29
N TYR A 2 -14.73 -15.14 -11.53
CA TYR A 2 -14.54 -14.27 -12.72
C TYR A 2 -15.17 -12.87 -12.59
N ASP A 3 -16.45 -12.79 -12.21
CA ASP A 3 -17.11 -11.47 -12.03
C ASP A 3 -16.46 -10.62 -10.94
N GLY A 4 -15.89 -11.26 -9.92
CA GLY A 4 -15.20 -10.58 -8.82
C GLY A 4 -13.91 -9.92 -9.27
N ASP A 5 -13.11 -10.63 -10.07
CA ASP A 5 -11.87 -10.13 -10.66
C ASP A 5 -12.13 -8.86 -11.50
N VAL A 6 -13.03 -8.96 -12.49
CA VAL A 6 -13.37 -7.85 -13.41
C VAL A 6 -13.98 -6.65 -12.67
N GLN A 7 -14.87 -6.90 -11.71
CA GLN A 7 -15.52 -5.82 -10.97
C GLN A 7 -14.57 -5.17 -9.95
N SER A 8 -13.69 -5.94 -9.32
CA SER A 8 -12.74 -5.41 -8.33
C SER A 8 -11.76 -4.43 -8.95
N ASP A 9 -11.26 -4.71 -10.15
CA ASP A 9 -10.42 -3.78 -10.93
C ASP A 9 -11.17 -2.48 -11.26
N THR A 10 -12.45 -2.61 -11.65
CA THR A 10 -13.31 -1.45 -11.95
C THR A 10 -13.51 -0.57 -10.72
N VAL A 11 -13.79 -1.18 -9.56
CA VAL A 11 -13.93 -0.46 -8.29
C VAL A 11 -12.61 0.21 -7.91
N ALA A 12 -11.48 -0.50 -7.99
CA ALA A 12 -10.17 0.03 -7.64
C ALA A 12 -9.76 1.22 -8.52
N GLN A 13 -10.01 1.16 -9.82
CA GLN A 13 -9.81 2.30 -10.71
C GLN A 13 -10.78 3.45 -10.40
N GLY A 14 -12.02 3.15 -10.02
CA GLY A 14 -13.02 4.15 -9.59
C GLY A 14 -12.69 4.86 -8.28
N PHE A 15 -11.94 4.21 -7.37
CA PHE A 15 -11.36 4.82 -6.17
C PHE A 15 -9.99 5.47 -6.41
N GLY A 16 -9.60 5.64 -7.68
CA GLY A 16 -8.47 6.45 -8.10
C GLY A 16 -7.34 5.63 -8.72
N SER A 17 -6.78 4.69 -7.96
CA SER A 17 -5.64 3.88 -8.40
C SER A 17 -5.74 2.46 -7.84
N LEU A 18 -5.39 1.47 -8.68
CA LEU A 18 -5.20 0.08 -8.25
C LEU A 18 -4.19 -0.05 -7.10
N GLY A 19 -3.25 0.91 -6.96
CA GLY A 19 -2.30 0.99 -5.85
C GLY A 19 -2.92 1.29 -4.49
N LEU A 20 -4.21 1.60 -4.41
CA LEU A 20 -4.95 1.88 -3.18
C LEU A 20 -5.84 0.71 -2.72
N MET A 21 -5.89 -0.39 -3.48
CA MET A 21 -6.78 -1.53 -3.19
C MET A 21 -6.00 -2.73 -2.62
N THR A 22 -6.51 -3.29 -1.54
CA THR A 22 -6.00 -4.51 -0.91
C THR A 22 -6.94 -5.68 -1.17
N SER A 23 -6.39 -6.88 -1.34
CA SER A 23 -7.17 -8.13 -1.38
C SER A 23 -6.85 -8.96 -0.14
N VAL A 24 -7.90 -9.52 0.47
CA VAL A 24 -7.79 -10.39 1.65
C VAL A 24 -8.69 -11.59 1.45
N LEU A 25 -8.09 -12.78 1.33
CA LEU A 25 -8.78 -14.06 1.31
C LEU A 25 -8.84 -14.62 2.74
N MET A 26 -10.04 -14.93 3.23
CA MET A 26 -10.26 -15.47 4.57
C MET A 26 -11.01 -16.80 4.49
N THR A 27 -10.55 -17.81 5.24
CA THR A 27 -11.26 -19.08 5.36
C THR A 27 -12.53 -18.93 6.20
N PRO A 28 -13.56 -19.81 6.01
CA PRO A 28 -14.83 -19.69 6.73
C PRO A 28 -14.72 -19.78 8.26
N ASP A 29 -13.65 -20.40 8.77
CA ASP A 29 -13.37 -20.49 10.21
C ASP A 29 -12.74 -19.21 10.79
N GLY A 30 -12.42 -18.23 9.93
CA GLY A 30 -11.81 -16.95 10.30
C GLY A 30 -10.36 -17.06 10.79
N LYS A 31 -9.70 -18.22 10.66
CA LYS A 31 -8.35 -18.45 11.20
C LYS A 31 -7.26 -18.25 10.18
N THR A 32 -7.49 -18.64 8.93
CA THR A 32 -6.49 -18.54 7.87
C THR A 32 -6.82 -17.32 7.01
N VAL A 33 -5.81 -16.48 6.81
CA VAL A 33 -5.89 -15.30 5.96
C VAL A 33 -4.70 -15.30 5.01
N GLU A 34 -4.97 -14.95 3.75
CA GLU A 34 -3.99 -14.60 2.73
C GLU A 34 -4.27 -13.14 2.32
N ALA A 35 -3.22 -12.33 2.22
CA ALA A 35 -3.33 -10.90 1.96
C ALA A 35 -2.35 -10.53 0.85
N GLU A 36 -2.86 -9.85 -0.18
CA GLU A 36 -2.11 -9.46 -1.36
C GLU A 36 -2.51 -8.05 -1.83
N ALA A 37 -1.69 -7.47 -2.70
CA ALA A 37 -2.08 -6.29 -3.45
C ALA A 37 -3.06 -6.71 -4.56
N ALA A 38 -4.09 -5.90 -4.81
CA ALA A 38 -5.06 -6.22 -5.87
C ALA A 38 -4.48 -6.11 -7.29
N HIS A 39 -3.33 -5.44 -7.45
CA HIS A 39 -2.68 -5.28 -8.75
C HIS A 39 -1.69 -6.41 -9.07
N GLY A 40 -1.47 -6.68 -10.35
CA GLY A 40 -0.42 -7.58 -10.83
C GLY A 40 1.00 -7.00 -10.69
N THR A 41 1.97 -7.59 -11.39
CA THR A 41 3.41 -7.31 -11.25
C THR A 41 3.90 -5.98 -11.85
N VAL A 42 2.99 -5.15 -12.37
CA VAL A 42 3.29 -3.83 -12.94
C VAL A 42 4.42 -3.89 -14.00
N THR A 43 4.33 -4.86 -14.92
CA THR A 43 5.39 -5.19 -15.91
C THR A 43 5.94 -3.98 -16.66
N ARG A 44 5.09 -3.00 -17.00
CA ARG A 44 5.51 -1.77 -17.68
C ARG A 44 6.58 -1.00 -16.87
N HIS A 45 6.38 -0.83 -15.57
CA HIS A 45 7.35 -0.17 -14.69
C HIS A 45 8.58 -1.04 -14.51
N TYR A 46 8.42 -2.37 -14.42
CA TYR A 46 9.54 -3.29 -14.32
C TYR A 46 10.50 -3.17 -15.53
N ARG A 47 9.98 -3.04 -16.77
CA ARG A 47 10.83 -2.82 -17.95
C ARG A 47 11.62 -1.52 -17.90
N GLN A 48 11.04 -0.45 -17.35
CA GLN A 48 11.74 0.83 -17.14
C GLN A 48 12.86 0.67 -16.10
N HIS A 49 12.57 -0.02 -15.00
CA HIS A 49 13.56 -0.33 -13.98
C HIS A 49 14.74 -1.15 -14.53
N GLN A 50 14.49 -2.15 -15.37
CA GLN A 50 15.56 -2.94 -16.02
C GLN A 50 16.49 -2.10 -16.92
N GLN A 51 16.00 -0.96 -17.43
CA GLN A 51 16.78 -0.02 -18.23
C GLN A 51 17.52 1.03 -17.37
N GLY A 52 17.37 0.98 -16.04
CA GLY A 52 17.93 1.99 -15.13
C GLY A 52 17.12 3.28 -15.05
N ASN A 53 15.93 3.32 -15.67
CA ASN A 53 15.09 4.52 -15.65
C ASN A 53 14.34 4.64 -14.32
N PRO A 54 14.13 5.87 -13.82
CA PRO A 54 13.34 6.10 -12.62
C PRO A 54 11.89 5.65 -12.85
N THR A 55 11.30 5.03 -11.82
CA THR A 55 9.91 4.59 -11.79
C THR A 55 9.15 5.28 -10.67
N SER A 56 7.83 5.29 -10.75
CA SER A 56 6.93 5.76 -9.68
C SER A 56 5.77 4.78 -9.56
N THR A 57 6.09 3.57 -9.06
CA THR A 57 5.11 2.53 -8.72
C THR A 57 4.60 2.79 -7.32
N ASN A 58 3.28 2.83 -7.14
CA ASN A 58 2.66 2.98 -5.83
C ASN A 58 2.84 1.70 -4.99
N PRO A 59 3.53 1.75 -3.83
CA PRO A 59 3.75 0.60 -2.99
C PRO A 59 2.65 0.37 -1.94
N ILE A 60 1.64 1.25 -1.81
CA ILE A 60 0.70 1.25 -0.67
C ILE A 60 -0.06 -0.08 -0.57
N ALA A 61 -0.66 -0.58 -1.67
CA ALA A 61 -1.35 -1.86 -1.67
C ALA A 61 -0.44 -3.03 -1.21
N SER A 62 0.83 -3.03 -1.64
CA SER A 62 1.81 -4.04 -1.22
C SER A 62 2.22 -3.89 0.24
N ILE A 63 2.36 -2.67 0.75
CA ILE A 63 2.59 -2.41 2.18
C ILE A 63 1.38 -2.90 2.99
N PHE A 64 0.18 -2.64 2.51
CA PHE A 64 -1.04 -3.03 3.21
C PHE A 64 -1.24 -4.54 3.22
N ALA A 65 -0.79 -5.27 2.19
CA ALA A 65 -0.75 -6.73 2.22
C ALA A 65 0.08 -7.24 3.43
N TRP A 66 1.25 -6.63 3.68
CA TRP A 66 2.07 -6.92 4.86
C TRP A 66 1.37 -6.55 6.17
N THR A 67 0.84 -5.33 6.29
CA THR A 67 0.22 -4.88 7.55
C THR A 67 -1.04 -5.67 7.88
N ARG A 68 -1.85 -6.05 6.89
CA ARG A 68 -3.03 -6.92 7.09
C ARG A 68 -2.63 -8.31 7.59
N GLY A 69 -1.58 -8.90 7.03
CA GLY A 69 -1.02 -10.17 7.51
C GLY A 69 -0.50 -10.07 8.96
N LEU A 70 0.25 -9.00 9.27
CA LEU A 70 0.77 -8.75 10.62
C LEU A 70 -0.34 -8.49 11.63
N ALA A 71 -1.36 -7.71 11.28
CA ALA A 71 -2.50 -7.42 12.15
C ALA A 71 -3.28 -8.69 12.49
N HIS A 72 -3.51 -9.57 11.49
CA HIS A 72 -4.15 -10.87 11.70
C HIS A 72 -3.33 -11.78 12.61
N ARG A 73 -2.01 -11.90 12.35
CA ARG A 73 -1.10 -12.66 13.22
C ARG A 73 -1.09 -12.11 14.65
N GLY A 74 -1.02 -10.78 14.81
CA GLY A 74 -1.03 -10.10 16.09
C GLY A 74 -2.29 -10.40 16.90
N LYS A 75 -3.46 -10.40 16.24
CA LYS A 75 -4.73 -10.79 16.84
C LYS A 75 -4.75 -12.26 17.28
N MET A 76 -4.24 -13.17 16.44
CA MET A 76 -4.19 -14.61 16.77
C MET A 76 -3.30 -14.91 17.97
N ASP A 77 -2.18 -14.19 18.10
CA ASP A 77 -1.20 -14.41 19.18
C ASP A 77 -1.47 -13.58 20.44
N GLY A 78 -2.43 -12.65 20.40
CA GLY A 78 -2.64 -11.70 21.50
C GLY A 78 -1.45 -10.76 21.70
N THR A 79 -0.80 -10.33 20.61
CA THR A 79 0.38 -9.46 20.62
C THR A 79 0.01 -8.04 20.15
N PRO A 80 -0.58 -7.19 21.02
CA PRO A 80 -1.11 -5.90 20.62
C PRO A 80 -0.06 -4.94 20.04
N GLY A 81 1.22 -5.09 20.40
CA GLY A 81 2.31 -4.30 19.81
C GLY A 81 2.51 -4.56 18.31
N VAL A 82 2.27 -5.80 17.84
CA VAL A 82 2.35 -6.14 16.41
C VAL A 82 1.20 -5.51 15.64
N THR A 83 -0.02 -5.59 16.19
CA THR A 83 -1.20 -4.92 15.61
C THR A 83 -1.01 -3.40 15.58
N ALA A 84 -0.53 -2.81 16.67
CA ALA A 84 -0.28 -1.37 16.75
C ALA A 84 0.78 -0.90 15.73
N PHE A 85 1.83 -1.70 15.50
CA PHE A 85 2.81 -1.40 14.45
C PHE A 85 2.18 -1.42 13.04
N ALA A 86 1.37 -2.44 12.75
CA ALA A 86 0.68 -2.54 11.47
C ALA A 86 -0.26 -1.33 11.23
N ASP A 87 -1.06 -0.96 12.23
CA ASP A 87 -1.96 0.20 12.18
C ASP A 87 -1.18 1.52 12.04
N ALA A 88 -0.04 1.65 12.73
CA ALA A 88 0.82 2.82 12.64
C ALA A 88 1.37 3.00 11.22
N LEU A 89 1.82 1.91 10.58
CA LEU A 89 2.33 1.93 9.21
C LEU A 89 1.23 2.25 8.20
N GLU A 90 0.04 1.67 8.32
CA GLU A 90 -1.11 2.03 7.45
C GLU A 90 -1.44 3.52 7.57
N THR A 91 -1.48 4.03 8.80
CA THR A 91 -1.74 5.46 9.04
C THR A 91 -0.64 6.35 8.42
N VAL A 92 0.62 5.95 8.52
CA VAL A 92 1.75 6.71 7.95
C VAL A 92 1.65 6.78 6.43
N CYS A 93 1.26 5.70 5.76
CA CYS A 93 1.05 5.71 4.31
C CYS A 93 -0.01 6.75 3.90
N VAL A 94 -1.16 6.76 4.59
CA VAL A 94 -2.25 7.72 4.32
C VAL A 94 -1.77 9.15 4.59
N GLN A 95 -1.17 9.41 5.76
CA GLN A 95 -0.68 10.73 6.13
C GLN A 95 0.42 11.24 5.19
N THR A 96 1.25 10.36 4.64
CA THR A 96 2.28 10.72 3.67
C THR A 96 1.64 11.27 2.40
N VAL A 97 0.62 10.58 1.87
CA VAL A 97 -0.15 11.04 0.70
C VAL A 97 -0.88 12.35 1.00
N GLU A 98 -1.58 12.45 2.13
CA GLU A 98 -2.31 13.66 2.55
C GLU A 98 -1.39 14.87 2.76
N SER A 99 -0.11 14.65 3.06
CA SER A 99 0.91 15.71 3.16
C SER A 99 1.43 16.21 1.80
N GLY A 100 0.90 15.68 0.69
CA GLY A 100 1.29 16.03 -0.68
C GLY A 100 2.44 15.20 -1.26
N LYS A 101 3.02 14.28 -0.48
CA LYS A 101 4.04 13.35 -0.97
C LYS A 101 3.36 12.09 -1.50
N MET A 102 3.35 11.91 -2.81
CA MET A 102 2.66 10.77 -3.43
C MET A 102 3.36 10.28 -4.70
N THR A 103 3.01 9.08 -5.16
CA THR A 103 3.48 8.54 -6.44
C THR A 103 2.68 9.10 -7.61
N LYS A 104 3.22 8.92 -8.82
CA LYS A 104 2.72 9.53 -10.06
C LYS A 104 1.27 9.17 -10.36
N ASP A 105 0.86 7.94 -10.09
CA ASP A 105 -0.51 7.48 -10.27
C ASP A 105 -1.50 8.32 -9.44
N LEU A 106 -1.15 8.67 -8.21
CA LEU A 106 -2.00 9.48 -7.33
C LEU A 106 -1.94 10.97 -7.71
N ALA A 107 -0.77 11.49 -8.02
CA ALA A 107 -0.61 12.89 -8.43
C ALA A 107 -1.46 13.22 -9.66
N LEU A 108 -1.53 12.30 -10.63
CA LEU A 108 -2.36 12.45 -11.83
C LEU A 108 -3.87 12.55 -11.53
N LEU A 109 -4.34 12.04 -10.39
CA LEU A 109 -5.73 12.17 -9.94
C LEU A 109 -6.02 13.53 -9.32
N VAL A 110 -5.00 14.16 -8.73
CA VAL A 110 -5.11 15.49 -8.12
C VAL A 110 -5.12 16.57 -9.20
N GLY A 111 -4.18 16.51 -10.15
CA GLY A 111 -4.09 17.46 -11.25
C GLY A 111 -2.74 17.42 -11.97
N ALA A 112 -2.66 18.04 -13.14
CA ALA A 112 -1.45 18.03 -13.98
C ALA A 112 -0.23 18.73 -13.33
N ASP A 113 -0.47 19.67 -12.43
CA ASP A 113 0.57 20.45 -11.75
C ASP A 113 1.03 19.84 -10.41
N GLN A 114 0.46 18.69 -10.01
CA GLN A 114 0.84 18.03 -8.76
C GLN A 114 2.17 17.29 -8.92
N ASP A 115 3.15 17.67 -8.11
CA ASP A 115 4.43 16.97 -8.03
C ASP A 115 4.25 15.54 -7.49
N TYR A 116 5.16 14.66 -7.93
CA TYR A 116 5.20 13.27 -7.49
C TYR A 116 6.63 12.81 -7.18
N LEU A 117 6.71 11.74 -6.38
CA LEU A 117 7.96 11.10 -5.99
C LEU A 117 8.24 9.84 -6.83
N THR A 118 9.52 9.50 -6.98
CA THR A 118 9.89 8.18 -7.49
C THR A 118 9.51 7.10 -6.47
N THR A 119 9.49 5.83 -6.91
CA THR A 119 9.22 4.68 -6.03
C THR A 119 10.11 4.70 -4.79
N GLN A 120 11.41 5.02 -4.97
CA GLN A 120 12.39 5.01 -3.88
C GLN A 120 12.20 6.21 -2.94
N ASP A 121 11.97 7.40 -3.49
CA ASP A 121 11.76 8.62 -2.69
C ASP A 121 10.47 8.53 -1.85
N PHE A 122 9.42 7.92 -2.41
CA PHE A 122 8.17 7.72 -1.69
C PHE A 122 8.33 6.68 -0.56
N LEU A 123 9.04 5.57 -0.80
CA LEU A 123 9.36 4.60 0.26
C LEU A 123 10.22 5.23 1.36
N ALA A 124 11.20 6.07 1.00
CA ALA A 124 12.02 6.81 1.97
C ALA A 124 11.18 7.79 2.80
N ALA A 125 10.22 8.48 2.18
CA ALA A 125 9.30 9.37 2.90
C ALA A 125 8.40 8.61 3.89
N ILE A 126 7.92 7.42 3.52
CA ILE A 126 7.15 6.53 4.42
C ILE A 126 8.03 6.08 5.60
N ASP A 127 9.26 5.62 5.33
CA ASP A 127 10.19 5.17 6.38
C ASP A 127 10.51 6.30 7.37
N GLU A 128 10.85 7.50 6.87
CA GLU A 128 11.10 8.67 7.70
C GLU A 128 9.91 9.02 8.61
N ASN A 129 8.71 9.02 8.05
CA ASN A 129 7.47 9.29 8.79
C ASN A 129 7.16 8.18 9.81
N LEU A 130 7.43 6.91 9.47
CA LEU A 130 7.25 5.77 10.38
C LEU A 130 8.21 5.86 11.56
N GLN A 131 9.50 6.12 11.31
CA GLN A 131 10.49 6.30 12.38
C GLN A 131 10.10 7.43 13.33
N ARG A 132 9.67 8.58 12.80
CA ARG A 132 9.16 9.69 13.61
C ARG A 132 7.97 9.25 14.47
N LYS A 133 6.99 8.55 13.90
CA LYS A 133 5.80 8.07 14.63
C LYS A 133 6.15 7.05 15.72
N MET A 134 7.03 6.10 15.43
CA MET A 134 7.44 5.07 16.38
C MET A 134 8.29 5.65 17.53
N SER A 135 9.14 6.64 17.25
CA SER A 135 9.93 7.31 18.29
C SER A 135 9.08 8.15 19.25
N ALA A 136 7.98 8.74 18.78
CA ALA A 136 7.06 9.52 19.62
C ALA A 136 6.15 8.64 20.50
N ALA A 137 6.05 7.34 20.20
CA ALA A 137 5.27 6.36 20.95
C ALA A 137 6.09 5.66 22.06
N THR A 138 7.37 6.00 22.20
CA THR A 138 8.31 5.46 23.21
C THR A 138 8.48 6.44 24.35
#